data_AF-A0A950ABH7-F1
#
_entry.id   AF-A0A950ABH7-F1
#
_cell.length_a   1.000
_cell.length_b   1.000
_cell.length_c   1.000
_cell.angle_alpha   90.00
_cell.angle_beta   90.00
_cell.angle_gamma   90.00
#
_symmetry.space_group_name_H-M   'P 1'
#
loop_
_entity.id
_entity.type
_entity.pdbx_description
1 polymer ?
#
loop_
_entity_poly.entity_id
_entity_poly.type
_entity_poly.pdbx_seq_one_letter_code
_entity_poly.pdbx_strand_id
1 'polypeptide(L)' 'MALTAKKLNVKIGDLVEIEGRKYDVVSDKHGGVALEPAITVTADEVLAGHGLRPLTPEEFEEEFGDLPSDGEG' A
#
# COMPACT_ATOMS: atom_id res chain seq x y z
N MET A 1 19.04 3.19 25.08
CA MET A 1 18.37 4.36 24.46
C MET A 1 16.95 4.40 25.00
N ALA A 2 16.50 5.52 25.55
CA ALA A 2 15.12 5.66 26.04
C ALA A 2 14.23 6.11 24.88
N LEU A 3 13.21 5.32 24.54
CA LEU A 3 12.21 5.70 23.55
C LEU A 3 11.21 6.65 24.20
N THR A 4 11.13 7.88 23.73
CA THR A 4 10.10 8.84 24.17
C THR A 4 8.90 8.72 23.22
N ALA A 5 7.76 8.28 23.75
CA ALA A 5 6.52 8.22 22.98
C ALA A 5 6.06 9.63 22.61
N LYS A 6 5.96 9.92 21.31
CA LYS A 6 5.34 11.16 20.82
C LYS A 6 3.82 10.95 20.79
N LYS A 7 3.09 11.72 21.58
CA LYS A 7 1.62 11.66 21.58
C LYS A 7 1.10 12.33 20.31
N LEU A 8 0.58 11.54 19.39
CA LEU A 8 -0.09 11.99 18.17
C LEU A 8 -1.60 11.95 18.39
N ASN A 9 -2.30 13.04 18.04
CA ASN A 9 -3.76 13.09 18.07
C ASN A 9 -4.29 12.62 16.71
N VAL A 10 -4.29 11.31 16.50
CA VAL A 10 -4.71 10.65 15.26
C VAL A 10 -5.91 9.76 15.53
N LYS A 11 -6.78 9.65 14.55
CA LYS A 11 -8.01 8.85 14.58
C LYS A 11 -7.91 7.71 13.59
N ILE A 12 -8.66 6.64 13.84
CA ILE A 12 -8.84 5.58 12.85
C ILE A 12 -9.41 6.19 11.56
N GLY A 13 -8.79 5.88 10.43
CA GLY A 13 -9.07 6.46 9.13
C GLY A 13 -8.21 7.67 8.76
N ASP A 14 -7.36 8.16 9.66
CA ASP A 14 -6.37 9.19 9.32
C ASP A 14 -5.20 8.58 8.54
N LEU A 15 -4.61 9.38 7.65
CA LEU A 15 -3.37 9.08 6.96
C LEU A 15 -2.24 9.87 7.63
N VAL A 16 -1.14 9.19 7.98
CA VAL A 16 0.03 9.83 8.60
C VAL A 16 1.29 9.59 7.78
N GLU A 17 2.16 10.60 7.72
CA GLU A 17 3.46 10.49 7.07
C GLU A 17 4.57 10.42 8.13
N ILE A 18 5.40 9.39 8.06
CA ILE A 18 6.53 9.15 8.96
C ILE A 18 7.77 8.92 8.08
N GLU A 19 8.77 9.79 8.21
CA GLU A 19 10.03 9.70 7.45
C GLU A 19 9.80 9.61 5.91
N GLY A 20 8.80 10.32 5.39
CA GLY A 20 8.44 10.33 3.97
C GLY A 20 7.65 9.10 3.50
N ARG A 21 7.25 8.21 4.41
CA ARG A 21 6.38 7.06 4.12
C ARG A 21 4.98 7.27 4.70
N LYS A 22 3.95 6.97 3.90
CA LYS A 22 2.55 7.10 4.29
C LYS A 22 2.04 5.82 4.98
N TYR A 23 1.26 6.00 6.04
CA TYR A 23 0.63 4.93 6.80
C TYR A 23 -0.84 5.25 7.09
N ASP A 24 -1.69 4.24 6.99
CA ASP A 24 -3.08 4.30 7.41
C ASP A 24 -3.19 3.99 8.91
N VAL A 25 -3.93 4.82 9.64
CA VAL A 25 -4.27 4.58 11.05
C VAL A 25 -5.49 3.67 11.10
N VAL A 26 -5.30 2.42 11.51
CA VAL A 26 -6.35 1.41 11.54
C VAL A 26 -6.61 0.88 12.96
N SER A 27 -7.77 0.28 13.19
CA SER A 27 -8.03 -0.47 14.43
C SER A 27 -7.24 -1.77 14.42
N ASP A 28 -6.56 -2.08 15.53
CA ASP A 28 -5.99 -3.41 15.70
C ASP A 28 -7.06 -4.45 16.10
N LYS A 29 -6.71 -5.75 16.02
CA LYS A 29 -7.62 -6.87 16.35
C LYS A 29 -8.00 -6.96 17.84
N HIS A 30 -7.35 -6.18 18.70
CA HIS A 30 -7.56 -6.12 20.15
C HIS A 30 -8.21 -4.80 20.59
N GLY A 31 -8.68 -3.96 19.65
CA GLY A 31 -9.35 -2.69 19.93
C GLY A 31 -8.41 -1.50 20.21
N GLY A 32 -7.11 -1.65 19.96
CA GLY A 32 -6.13 -0.56 19.92
C GLY A 32 -5.97 0.04 18.52
N VAL A 33 -4.87 0.75 18.30
CA VAL A 33 -4.57 1.47 17.06
C VAL A 33 -3.25 0.96 16.49
N ALA A 34 -3.25 0.66 15.19
CA ALA A 34 -2.07 0.25 14.43
C ALA A 34 -1.83 1.18 13.24
N LEU A 35 -0.59 1.18 12.76
CA LEU A 35 -0.18 1.83 11.52
C LEU A 35 0.10 0.76 10.48
N GLU A 36 -0.65 0.76 9.39
CA GLU A 36 -0.41 -0.12 8.25
C GLU A 36 0.17 0.70 7.11
N PRO A 37 1.05 0.14 6.25
CA PRO A 37 1.48 0.82 5.03
C PRO A 37 0.24 1.31 4.28
N ALA A 38 0.25 2.57 3.83
CA ALA A 38 -0.92 3.12 3.16
C ALA A 38 -1.18 2.34 1.86
N ILE A 39 -2.18 1.46 1.91
CA ILE A 39 -2.69 0.72 0.75
C ILE A 39 -3.81 1.51 0.08
N THR A 40 -4.33 2.55 0.75
CA THR A 40 -5.15 3.61 0.18
C THR A 40 -4.34 4.53 -0.76
N VAL A 41 -3.44 3.96 -1.57
CA VAL A 41 -3.02 4.65 -2.78
C VAL A 41 -4.26 4.76 -3.66
N THR A 42 -4.64 6.00 -3.95
CA THR A 42 -5.76 6.26 -4.84
C THR A 42 -5.48 5.61 -6.19
N ALA A 43 -6.54 5.23 -6.92
CA ALA A 43 -6.38 4.74 -8.29
C ALA A 43 -5.54 5.73 -9.14
N ASP A 44 -5.66 7.03 -8.86
CA ASP A 44 -4.87 8.11 -9.47
C ASP A 44 -3.36 8.03 -9.13
N GLU A 45 -3.00 7.72 -7.88
CA GLU A 45 -1.60 7.52 -7.47
C GLU A 45 -1.00 6.24 -8.07
N VAL A 46 -1.78 5.16 -8.16
CA VAL A 46 -1.37 3.93 -8.87
C VAL A 46 -1.18 4.22 -10.35
N LEU A 47 -2.10 4.97 -10.95
CA LEU A 47 -2.04 5.41 -12.35
C LEU A 47 -0.83 6.29 -12.63
N ALA A 48 -0.49 7.20 -11.71
CA ALA A 48 0.66 8.07 -11.83
C ALA A 48 1.99 7.31 -11.68
N GLY A 49 2.02 6.27 -10.84
CA GLY A 49 3.23 5.46 -10.60
C GLY A 49 3.52 4.44 -11.70
N HIS A 50 2.49 3.74 -12.19
CA HIS A 50 2.65 2.70 -13.23
C HIS A 50 2.39 3.23 -14.65
N GLY A 51 1.74 4.39 -14.77
CA GLY A 51 1.24 4.92 -16.04
C GLY A 51 0.08 4.09 -16.59
N LEU A 52 -0.55 4.60 -17.65
CA LEU A 52 -1.49 3.85 -18.50
C LEU A 52 -0.78 3.11 -19.64
N ARG A 53 0.55 2.96 -19.56
CA ARG A 53 1.27 2.34 -20.66
C ARG A 53 0.87 0.87 -20.72
N PRO A 54 0.53 0.34 -21.91
CA PRO A 54 0.45 -1.10 -22.08
C PRO A 54 1.78 -1.73 -21.64
N LEU A 55 1.70 -2.82 -20.88
CA LEU A 55 2.89 -3.64 -20.62
C LEU A 55 3.41 -4.18 -21.95
N THR A 56 4.73 -4.25 -22.10
CA THR A 56 5.30 -5.02 -23.21
C THR A 56 5.01 -6.52 -22.97
N PRO A 57 5.05 -7.35 -24.03
CA PRO A 57 4.89 -8.80 -23.87
C PRO A 57 5.91 -9.41 -22.90
N GLU A 58 7.12 -8.86 -22.83
CA GLU A 58 8.20 -9.30 -21.94
C GLU A 58 7.89 -8.93 -20.48
N GLU A 59 7.43 -7.70 -20.22
CA GLU A 59 7.01 -7.26 -18.88
C GLU A 59 5.75 -8.01 -18.39
N PHE A 60 4.85 -8.36 -19.31
CA PHE A 60 3.68 -9.18 -18.99
C PHE A 60 4.10 -10.60 -18.59
N GLU A 61 5.02 -11.22 -19.32
CA GLU A 61 5.49 -12.57 -19.01
C GLU A 61 6.31 -12.61 -17.71
N GLU A 62 7.09 -11.56 -17.39
CA GLU A 62 7.83 -11.46 -16.13
C GLU A 62 6.89 -11.37 -14.92
N GLU A 63 5.81 -10.59 -15.03
CA GLU A 63 4.88 -10.35 -13.93
C GLU A 63 3.77 -11.41 -13.81
N PHE A 64 3.37 -12.02 -14.94
CA PHE A 64 2.20 -12.90 -15.02
C PHE A 64 2.49 -14.29 -15.61
N GLY A 65 3.69 -14.57 -16.12
CA GLY A 65 4.04 -15.87 -16.73
C GLY A 65 4.02 -17.05 -15.76
N ASP A 66 4.20 -16.79 -14.47
CA ASP A 66 4.10 -17.80 -13.41
C ASP A 66 2.66 -18.03 -12.90
N LEU A 67 1.67 -17.29 -13.42
CA LEU A 67 0.29 -17.52 -13.02
C LEU A 67 -0.24 -18.82 -13.62
N PRO A 68 -0.97 -19.63 -12.83
CA PRO A 68 -1.67 -20.78 -13.37
C PRO A 68 -2.69 -20.29 -14.39
N SER A 69 -2.41 -20.55 -15.67
CA SER A 69 -3.37 -20.35 -16.75
C SER A 69 -4.50 -21.38 -16.59
N ASP A 70 -5.74 -20.91 -16.68
CA ASP A 70 -6.95 -21.76 -16.66
C ASP A 70 -7.18 -22.51 -17.98
N GLY A 71 -6.28 -22.34 -18.96
CA GLY A 71 -6.31 -23.04 -20.24
C GLY A 71 -7.30 -22.49 -21.26
N GLU A 72 -7.88 -21.30 -21.04
CA GLU A 72 -8.73 -20.64 -22.05
C GLU A 72 -7.87 -19.73 -22.96
N GLY A 73 -7.51 -20.27 -24.13
CA GLY A 73 -6.92 -19.54 -25.26
C GLY A 73 -7.90 -19.33 -26.40
#